data_AF-A0A7C5F4J6-F1
#
_entry.id   AF-A0A7C5F4J6-F1
#
_cell.length_a   1.000
_cell.length_b   1.000
_cell.length_c   1.000
_cell.angle_alpha   90.00
_cell.angle_beta   90.00
_cell.angle_gamma   90.00
#
_symmetry.space_group_name_H-M   'P 1'
#
loop_
_entity.id
_entity.type
_entity.pdbx_description
1 polymer ?
#
loop_
_entity_poly.entity_id
_entity_poly.type
_entity_poly.pdbx_seq_one_letter_code
_entity_poly.pdbx_strand_id
1 'polypeptide(L)'
;MRSGSHHDDIYKIGLTRRTTEERADELSRVSGVPTGFEVLAKWEVGNCSEVEKELHDHLKHLRVNKRREFFRGNLQEIFKAIDEVVTYS
;
A
#
# COMPACT_ATOMS: atom_id res chain seq x y z
N MET A 1 3.45 1.37 -1.69
CA MET A 1 4.66 2.09 -1.22
C MET A 1 5.86 1.14 -1.24
N ARG A 2 7.08 1.63 -1.42
CA ARG A 2 8.32 0.84 -1.37
C ARG A 2 9.34 1.52 -0.44
N SER A 3 10.14 0.74 0.30
CA SER A 3 11.32 1.25 0.99
C SER A 3 12.56 0.72 0.29
N GLY A 4 13.58 1.55 0.07
CA GLY A 4 14.87 1.13 -0.48
C GLY A 4 15.67 0.20 0.46
N SER A 5 15.22 -0.02 1.69
CA SER A 5 15.76 -1.02 2.62
C SER A 5 15.14 -2.42 2.43
N HIS A 6 14.21 -2.58 1.49
CA HIS A 6 13.60 -3.87 1.14
C HIS A 6 14.03 -4.34 -0.25
N HIS A 7 13.93 -5.65 -0.51
CA HIS A 7 14.14 -6.23 -1.84
C HIS A 7 13.26 -5.51 -2.87
N ASP A 8 13.77 -5.33 -4.10
CA ASP A 8 13.11 -4.55 -5.17
C ASP A 8 11.65 -4.93 -5.44
N ASP A 9 11.30 -6.18 -5.15
CA ASP A 9 10.00 -6.78 -5.44
C ASP A 9 9.02 -6.74 -4.25
N ILE A 10 9.37 -6.08 -3.14
CA ILE A 10 8.53 -6.00 -1.93
C ILE A 10 7.85 -4.65 -1.83
N TYR A 11 6.52 -4.67 -1.82
CA TYR A 11 5.68 -3.49 -1.74
C TYR A 11 4.77 -3.54 -0.53
N LYS A 12 4.62 -2.41 0.14
CA LYS A 12 3.58 -2.21 1.15
C LYS A 12 2.30 -1.73 0.49
N ILE A 13 1.21 -2.45 0.72
CA ILE A 13 -0.13 -2.09 0.26
C ILE A 13 -0.99 -1.90 1.50
N GLY A 14 -1.39 -0.67 1.79
CA GLY A 14 -2.25 -0.36 2.93
C GLY A 14 -3.02 0.92 2.66
N LEU A 15 -4.18 1.06 3.29
CA LEU A 15 -5.01 2.24 3.11
C LEU A 15 -4.74 3.30 4.18
N THR A 16 -4.84 4.55 3.74
CA THR A 16 -4.85 5.72 4.61
C THR A 16 -6.25 6.32 4.53
N ARG A 17 -6.98 6.29 5.65
CA ARG A 17 -8.27 7.00 5.82
C ARG A 17 -8.10 8.50 6.11
N ARG A 18 -6.86 8.98 6.25
CA ARG A 18 -6.61 10.40 6.50
C ARG A 18 -6.61 11.13 5.15
N THR A 19 -7.61 11.96 4.95
CA THR A 19 -7.53 13.13 4.08
C THR A 19 -6.16 13.77 4.25
N THR A 20 -5.53 14.05 3.12
CA THR A 20 -4.11 14.33 2.86
C THR A 20 -3.48 15.46 3.69
N GLU A 21 -4.19 16.14 4.59
CA GLU A 21 -3.73 17.37 5.24
C GLU A 21 -3.41 17.22 6.74
N GLU A 22 -4.06 16.33 7.49
CA GLU A 22 -3.83 16.18 8.95
C GLU A 22 -2.75 15.15 9.34
N ARG A 23 -1.87 14.81 8.40
CA ARG A 23 -0.67 14.02 8.69
C ARG A 23 0.61 14.62 8.10
N ALA A 24 0.49 15.66 7.28
CA ALA A 24 1.64 16.41 6.80
C ALA A 24 2.22 17.32 7.91
N ASP A 25 1.39 17.84 8.81
CA ASP A 25 1.84 18.74 9.89
C ASP A 25 2.49 17.99 11.08
N GLU A 26 2.04 16.76 11.38
CA GLU A 26 2.62 15.96 12.48
C GLU A 26 3.89 15.17 12.08
N LEU A 27 4.07 14.86 10.77
CA LEU A 27 5.23 14.10 10.27
C LEU A 27 6.42 14.97 9.82
N SER A 28 6.31 16.31 9.88
CA SER A 28 7.47 17.20 9.71
C SER A 28 8.52 17.05 10.85
N ARG A 29 8.23 16.23 11.88
CA ARG A 29 9.06 16.08 13.08
C ARG A 29 9.63 14.70 13.39
N VAL A 30 9.58 13.73 12.47
CA VAL A 30 10.37 12.49 12.63
C VAL A 30 11.04 12.10 11.31
N SER A 31 12.05 12.89 10.93
CA SER A 31 13.12 12.45 10.04
C SER A 31 14.08 11.58 10.87
N GLY A 32 14.03 10.26 10.67
CA GLY A 32 14.79 9.32 11.51
C GLY A 32 15.06 7.95 10.91
N VAL A 33 14.93 7.78 9.58
CA VAL A 33 15.39 6.57 8.88
C VAL A 33 15.95 6.99 7.51
N PRO A 34 17.18 6.61 7.12
CA PRO A 34 17.80 7.03 5.86
C PRO A 34 17.18 6.44 4.58
N THR A 35 15.97 5.88 4.64
CA THR A 35 15.26 5.40 3.44
C THR A 35 13.75 5.46 3.68
N GLY A 36 13.16 6.61 3.38
CA GLY A 36 11.72 6.82 3.43
C GLY A 36 10.96 5.82 2.56
N PHE A 37 9.68 5.63 2.86
CA PHE A 37 8.78 4.90 1.97
C PHE A 37 8.37 5.82 0.82
N GLU A 38 8.63 5.41 -0.42
CA GLU A 38 8.16 6.08 -1.62
C GLU A 38 6.74 5.59 -1.98
N VAL A 39 5.84 6.53 -2.27
CA VAL A 39 4.48 6.23 -2.75
C VAL A 39 4.55 6.02 -4.26
N LEU A 40 4.31 4.79 -4.71
CA LEU A 40 4.34 4.43 -6.13
C LEU A 40 3.02 4.75 -6.86
N ALA A 41 1.89 4.65 -6.16
CA ALA A 41 0.55 4.88 -6.72
C ALA A 41 -0.48 5.08 -5.58
N LYS A 42 -1.61 5.71 -5.90
CA LYS A 42 -2.76 5.93 -5.02
C LYS A 42 -4.07 5.74 -5.80
N TRP A 43 -5.09 5.19 -5.14
CA TRP A 43 -6.44 5.03 -5.67
C TRP A 43 -7.43 5.67 -4.71
N GLU A 44 -8.39 6.40 -5.25
CA GLU A 44 -9.53 6.93 -4.50
C GLU A 44 -10.67 5.93 -4.57
N VAL A 45 -11.20 5.54 -3.42
CA VAL A 45 -12.26 4.54 -3.30
C VAL A 45 -13.31 4.99 -2.31
N GLY A 46 -14.58 4.65 -2.57
CA GLY A 46 -15.67 4.99 -1.67
C GLY A 46 -15.58 4.23 -0.34
N ASN A 47 -15.47 2.89 -0.42
CA ASN A 47 -15.43 2.02 0.75
C ASN A 47 -14.02 1.44 0.99
N CYS A 48 -13.10 2.30 1.47
CA CYS A 48 -11.70 1.94 1.74
C CYS A 48 -11.54 0.60 2.48
N SER A 49 -12.35 0.31 3.49
CA SER A 49 -12.19 -0.93 4.27
C SER A 49 -12.64 -2.20 3.55
N GLU A 50 -13.63 -2.12 2.69
CA GLU A 50 -14.07 -3.27 1.91
C GLU A 50 -13.05 -3.58 0.84
N VAL A 51 -12.61 -2.54 0.12
CA VAL A 51 -11.52 -2.61 -0.85
C VAL A 51 -10.24 -3.16 -0.22
N GLU A 52 -9.87 -2.75 1.01
CA GLU A 52 -8.69 -3.29 1.69
C GLU A 52 -8.76 -4.80 1.84
N LYS A 53 -9.89 -5.26 2.36
CA LYS A 53 -10.09 -6.64 2.76
C LYS A 53 -10.11 -7.52 1.53
N GLU A 54 -10.82 -7.08 0.49
CA GLU A 54 -10.88 -7.77 -0.79
C GLU A 54 -9.50 -7.83 -1.43
N LEU A 55 -8.79 -6.71 -1.49
CA LEU A 55 -7.44 -6.65 -2.07
C LEU A 55 -6.44 -7.52 -1.30
N HIS A 56 -6.51 -7.54 0.03
CA HIS A 56 -5.66 -8.39 0.86
C HIS A 56 -5.96 -9.88 0.69
N ASP A 57 -7.23 -10.25 0.45
CA ASP A 57 -7.59 -11.64 0.14
C ASP A 57 -7.14 -12.02 -1.27
N HIS A 58 -7.37 -11.14 -2.26
CA HIS A 58 -6.96 -11.34 -3.64
C HIS A 58 -5.44 -11.53 -3.75
N LEU A 59 -4.68 -10.66 -3.07
CA LEU A 59 -3.21 -10.68 -3.05
C LEU A 59 -2.60 -11.57 -1.96
N LYS A 60 -3.40 -12.40 -1.27
CA LYS A 60 -2.90 -13.24 -0.15
C LYS A 60 -1.75 -14.16 -0.55
N HIS A 61 -1.73 -14.58 -1.82
CA HIS A 61 -0.71 -15.46 -2.39
C HIS A 61 0.64 -14.77 -2.58
N LEU A 62 0.65 -13.43 -2.73
CA LEU A 62 1.87 -12.61 -2.80
C LEU A 62 2.32 -12.11 -1.42
N ARG A 63 1.55 -12.36 -0.37
CA ARG A 63 1.78 -11.77 0.95
C ARG A 63 3.03 -12.39 1.60
N VAL A 64 4.02 -11.56 1.91
CA VAL A 64 5.30 -11.97 2.52
C VAL A 64 5.11 -12.45 3.95
N ASN A 65 4.15 -11.86 4.68
CA ASN A 65 3.86 -12.23 6.05
C ASN A 65 2.37 -12.01 6.36
N LYS A 66 1.71 -13.03 6.93
CA LYS A 66 0.29 -12.98 7.31
C LYS A 66 -0.06 -11.85 8.29
N ARG A 67 0.90 -11.39 9.10
CA ARG A 67 0.73 -10.31 10.08
C ARG A 67 1.07 -8.92 9.54
N ARG A 68 1.68 -8.81 8.37
CA ARG A 68 2.13 -7.54 7.81
C ARG A 68 1.50 -7.31 6.44
N GLU A 69 1.49 -6.08 5.99
CA GLU A 69 0.85 -5.66 4.73
C GLU A 69 1.90 -5.53 3.62
N PHE A 70 2.83 -6.48 3.57
CA PHE A 70 3.90 -6.53 2.56
C PHE A 70 3.61 -7.66 1.59
N PHE A 71 3.72 -7.33 0.31
CA PHE A 71 3.41 -8.20 -0.82
C PHE A 71 4.64 -8.24 -1.71
N ARG A 72 5.06 -9.44 -2.10
CA ARG A 72 6.18 -9.68 -2.99
C ARG A 72 5.66 -10.16 -4.34
N GLY A 73 5.97 -9.44 -5.40
CA GLY A 73 5.53 -9.81 -6.73
C GLY A 73 5.86 -8.75 -7.77
N ASN A 74 5.37 -8.96 -8.99
CA ASN A 74 5.49 -7.97 -10.05
C ASN A 74 4.56 -6.77 -9.76
N LEU A 75 5.09 -5.55 -9.86
CA LEU A 75 4.33 -4.33 -9.60
C LEU A 75 3.12 -4.17 -10.54
N GLN A 76 3.25 -4.59 -11.81
CA GLN A 76 2.16 -4.52 -12.79
C GLN A 76 1.02 -5.47 -12.41
N GLU A 77 1.33 -6.69 -11.96
CA GLU A 77 0.31 -7.65 -11.49
C GLU A 77 -0.42 -7.12 -10.25
N ILE A 78 0.33 -6.51 -9.32
CA ILE A 78 -0.25 -5.87 -8.14
C ILE A 78 -1.17 -4.71 -8.55
N PHE A 79 -0.73 -3.85 -9.47
CA PHE A 79 -1.54 -2.72 -9.94
C PHE A 79 -2.79 -3.19 -10.67
N LYS A 80 -2.69 -4.22 -11.51
CA LYS A 80 -3.84 -4.81 -12.19
C LYS A 80 -4.86 -5.35 -11.18
N ALA A 81 -4.42 -6.11 -10.19
CA ALA A 81 -5.30 -6.60 -9.14
C ALA A 81 -5.97 -5.47 -8.33
N ILE A 82 -5.25 -4.37 -8.08
CA ILE A 82 -5.83 -3.19 -7.43
C ILE A 82 -6.90 -2.57 -8.33
N ASP A 83 -6.60 -2.37 -9.61
CA ASP A 83 -7.53 -1.80 -10.58
C ASP A 83 -8.80 -2.65 -10.74
N GLU A 84 -8.66 -3.97 -10.76
CA GLU A 84 -9.77 -4.95 -10.79
C GLU A 84 -10.61 -4.92 -9.51
N VAL A 85 -10.04 -4.63 -8.34
CA VAL A 85 -10.83 -4.48 -7.10
C VAL A 85 -11.52 -3.11 -7.07
N VAL A 86 -10.79 -2.05 -7.42
CA VAL A 86 -11.28 -0.66 -7.36
C VAL A 86 -12.39 -0.39 -8.36
N THR A 87 -12.27 -0.92 -9.59
CA THR A 87 -13.26 -0.69 -10.67
C THR A 87 -14.64 -1.27 -10.36
N TYR A 88 -14.69 -2.31 -9.53
CA TYR A 88 -15.94 -3.00 -9.17
C TYR A 88 -16.52 -2.55 -7.82
N SER A 89 -15.89 -1.58 -7.15
CA SER A 89 -16.23 -1.13 -5.79
C SER A 89 -16.93 0.23 -5.69
#